data_AF-A0A2U0SCT1-F1
#
_entry.id   AF-A0A2U0SCT1-F1
#
_cell.length_a   1.000
_cell.length_b   1.000
_cell.length_c   1.000
_cell.angle_alpha   90.00
_cell.angle_beta   90.00
_cell.angle_gamma   90.00
#
_symmetry.space_group_name_H-M   'P 1'
#
loop_
_entity.id
_entity.type
_entity.pdbx_description
1 polymer ?
#
loop_
_entity_poly.entity_id
_entity_poly.type
_entity_poly.pdbx_seq_one_letter_code
_entity_poly.pdbx_strand_id
1 'polypeptide(L)'
;MLSGYGTLIGAVAVVYGATQGFKQWREQKLAERRMQLAEQILALAYKMREIMKSIRSGGSFRSEHDAAEKILRDSDTVYDGMDEGEKSRLIQAQVTLTRVQNQAERWDQLLDILPVTKAVFDDEIEKALSCFWLQRAAVVAAVRSYGAIKDTGPARSEEEAKRRDETLRNLERTFWDCSVPPEVDEVEEAINAGIATLDEELLPIIRKGHGRSRSRKKEGIK
;
A
#
# COMPACT_ATOMS: atom_id res chain seq x y z
N MET A 1 -38.61 -9.22 -61.21
CA MET A 1 -37.59 -9.89 -60.37
C MET A 1 -36.79 -8.89 -59.50
N LEU A 2 -37.45 -7.93 -58.85
CA LEU A 2 -36.81 -6.89 -58.01
C LEU A 2 -36.85 -7.22 -56.51
N SER A 3 -37.45 -8.34 -56.10
CA SER A 3 -37.65 -8.72 -54.69
C SER A 3 -36.41 -9.29 -53.99
N GLY A 4 -35.31 -9.55 -54.70
CA GLY A 4 -34.08 -10.13 -54.11
C GLY A 4 -33.08 -9.10 -53.55
N TYR A 5 -33.04 -7.89 -54.10
CA TYR A 5 -32.04 -6.88 -53.72
C TYR A 5 -32.34 -6.23 -52.36
N GLY A 6 -33.62 -6.10 -51.98
CA GLY A 6 -34.01 -5.53 -50.68
C GLY A 6 -33.60 -6.39 -49.49
N THR A 7 -33.60 -7.72 -49.63
CA THR A 7 -33.26 -8.66 -48.57
C THR A 7 -31.76 -8.67 -48.26
N LEU A 8 -30.91 -8.51 -49.28
CA LEU A 8 -29.46 -8.41 -49.10
C LEU A 8 -29.06 -7.11 -48.41
N ILE A 9 -29.67 -5.98 -48.78
CA ILE A 9 -29.42 -4.67 -48.14
C ILE A 9 -29.88 -4.70 -46.67
N GLY A 10 -31.05 -5.29 -46.39
CA GLY A 10 -31.55 -5.46 -45.02
C GLY A 10 -30.64 -6.32 -44.16
N ALA A 11 -30.14 -7.45 -44.68
CA ALA A 11 -29.21 -8.32 -43.95
C ALA A 11 -27.88 -7.62 -43.62
N VAL A 12 -27.31 -6.87 -44.56
CA VAL A 12 -26.08 -6.08 -44.33
C VAL A 12 -26.29 -5.01 -43.26
N ALA A 13 -27.44 -4.32 -43.25
CA ALA A 13 -27.75 -3.31 -42.25
C ALA A 13 -27.87 -3.90 -40.83
N VAL A 14 -28.48 -5.08 -40.68
CA VAL A 14 -28.59 -5.78 -39.39
C VAL A 14 -27.22 -6.24 -38.90
N VAL A 15 -26.40 -6.82 -39.77
CA VAL A 15 -25.03 -7.24 -39.43
C VAL A 15 -24.19 -6.02 -39.02
N TYR A 16 -24.26 -4.92 -39.76
CA TYR A 16 -23.54 -3.69 -39.42
C TYR A 16 -24.00 -3.12 -38.06
N GLY A 17 -25.32 -3.02 -37.83
CA GLY A 17 -25.89 -2.57 -36.56
C GLY A 17 -25.45 -3.45 -35.38
N ALA A 18 -25.45 -4.77 -35.54
CA ALA A 18 -24.99 -5.71 -34.52
C ALA A 18 -23.50 -5.53 -34.19
N THR A 19 -22.64 -5.32 -35.19
CA THR A 19 -21.20 -5.10 -34.95
C THR A 19 -20.90 -3.80 -34.22
N GLN A 20 -21.63 -2.72 -34.51
CA GLN A 20 -21.47 -1.44 -33.81
C GLN A 20 -21.99 -1.53 -32.36
N GLY A 21 -23.14 -2.17 -32.16
CA GLY A 21 -23.68 -2.43 -30.83
C GLY A 21 -22.72 -3.27 -29.97
N PHE A 22 -22.10 -4.30 -30.53
CA PHE A 22 -21.12 -5.13 -29.83
C PHE A 22 -19.86 -4.36 -29.42
N LYS A 23 -19.34 -3.48 -30.29
CA LYS A 23 -18.18 -2.62 -29.96
C LYS A 23 -18.51 -1.67 -28.80
N GLN A 24 -19.65 -0.98 -28.87
CA GLN A 24 -20.09 -0.08 -27.79
C GLN A 24 -20.31 -0.84 -26.47
N TRP A 25 -20.94 -2.01 -26.52
CA TRP A 25 -21.12 -2.85 -25.34
C TRP A 25 -19.79 -3.28 -24.73
N ARG A 26 -18.82 -3.71 -25.57
CA ARG A 26 -17.48 -4.08 -25.11
C ARG A 26 -16.75 -2.91 -24.47
N GLU A 27 -16.81 -1.72 -25.07
CA GLU A 27 -16.21 -0.50 -24.53
C GLU A 27 -16.83 -0.11 -23.19
N GLN A 28 -18.17 -0.19 -23.07
CA GLN A 28 -18.88 0.05 -21.81
C GLN A 28 -18.45 -0.93 -20.73
N LYS A 29 -18.37 -2.23 -21.04
CA LYS A 29 -17.96 -3.25 -20.06
C LYS A 29 -16.51 -3.09 -19.61
N LEU A 30 -15.62 -2.69 -20.52
CA LEU A 30 -14.24 -2.37 -20.17
C LEU A 30 -14.16 -1.12 -19.28
N ALA A 31 -14.94 -0.08 -19.58
CA ALA A 31 -15.00 1.13 -18.76
C ALA A 31 -15.54 0.85 -17.35
N GLU A 32 -16.63 0.07 -17.24
CA GLU A 32 -17.19 -0.37 -15.95
C GLU A 32 -16.15 -1.13 -15.12
N ARG A 33 -15.44 -2.10 -15.74
CA ARG A 33 -14.39 -2.87 -15.06
C ARG A 33 -13.22 -1.99 -14.61
N ARG A 34 -12.78 -1.05 -15.45
CA ARG A 34 -11.72 -0.09 -15.09
C ARG A 34 -12.11 0.78 -13.90
N MET A 35 -13.35 1.27 -13.88
CA MET A 35 -13.85 2.09 -12.78
C MET A 35 -13.94 1.31 -11.46
N GLN A 36 -14.48 0.08 -11.49
CA GLN A 36 -14.54 -0.78 -10.31
C GLN A 36 -13.15 -1.09 -9.75
N LEU A 37 -12.18 -1.40 -10.62
CA LEU A 37 -10.81 -1.66 -10.19
C LEU A 37 -10.15 -0.40 -9.61
N ALA A 38 -10.38 0.78 -10.21
CA ALA A 38 -9.87 2.04 -9.67
C ALA A 38 -10.39 2.32 -8.25
N GLU A 39 -11.68 2.09 -8.00
CA GLU A 39 -12.28 2.22 -6.66
C GLU A 39 -11.67 1.24 -5.66
N GLN A 40 -11.49 -0.02 -6.07
CA GLN A 40 -10.88 -1.06 -5.22
C GLN A 40 -9.43 -0.72 -4.87
N ILE A 41 -8.64 -0.26 -5.84
CA ILE A 41 -7.23 0.11 -5.63
C ILE A 41 -7.12 1.29 -4.66
N LEU A 42 -7.88 2.37 -4.87
CA LEU A 42 -7.85 3.53 -3.97
C LEU A 42 -8.31 3.17 -2.56
N ALA A 43 -9.40 2.41 -2.44
CA ALA A 43 -9.89 1.96 -1.14
C ALA A 43 -8.86 1.10 -0.41
N LEU A 44 -8.14 0.23 -1.14
CA LEU A 44 -7.06 -0.57 -0.58
C LEU A 44 -5.89 0.33 -0.16
N ALA A 45 -5.42 1.23 -1.03
CA ALA A 45 -4.29 2.14 -0.75
C ALA A 45 -4.52 2.99 0.51
N TYR A 46 -5.72 3.56 0.68
CA TYR A 46 -6.05 4.29 1.91
C TYR A 46 -6.05 3.39 3.15
N LYS A 47 -6.58 2.16 3.06
CA LYS A 47 -6.49 1.19 4.16
C LYS A 47 -5.05 0.83 4.48
N MET A 48 -4.20 0.65 3.46
CA MET A 48 -2.79 0.35 3.63
C MET A 48 -2.05 1.49 4.35
N ARG A 49 -2.39 2.75 4.07
CA ARG A 49 -1.86 3.90 4.82
C ARG A 49 -2.18 3.80 6.31
N GLU A 50 -3.45 3.59 6.65
CA GLU A 50 -3.88 3.50 8.05
C GLU A 50 -3.24 2.29 8.76
N ILE A 51 -3.11 1.17 8.05
CA ILE A 51 -2.40 -0.02 8.56
C ILE A 51 -0.92 0.30 8.84
N MET A 52 -0.23 0.99 7.93
CA MET A 52 1.16 1.38 8.12
C MET A 52 1.32 2.32 9.33
N LYS A 53 0.42 3.28 9.51
CA LYS A 53 0.37 4.13 10.70
C LYS A 53 0.15 3.34 11.98
N SER A 54 -0.77 2.38 11.96
CA SER A 54 -1.03 1.50 13.11
C SER A 54 0.16 0.62 13.46
N ILE A 55 0.83 0.02 12.46
CA ILE A 55 2.03 -0.80 12.66
C ILE A 55 3.14 0.04 13.30
N ARG A 56 3.37 1.24 12.77
CA ARG A 56 4.45 2.14 13.19
C ARG A 56 4.12 2.95 14.43
N SER A 57 2.93 2.80 15.02
CA SER A 57 2.58 3.56 16.23
C SER A 57 3.53 3.24 17.38
N GLY A 58 4.19 4.26 17.93
CA GLY A 58 5.10 4.11 19.08
C GLY A 58 4.40 3.69 20.37
N GLY A 59 3.09 3.95 20.48
CA GLY A 59 2.28 3.50 21.61
C GLY A 59 1.97 2.01 21.49
N SER A 60 2.14 1.26 22.58
CA SER A 60 1.79 -0.16 22.66
C SER A 60 1.05 -0.49 23.95
N PHE A 61 0.13 -1.46 23.87
CA PHE A 61 -0.61 -1.91 25.04
C PHE A 61 0.20 -2.94 25.83
N ARG A 62 -0.02 -3.00 27.15
CA ARG A 62 0.60 -4.02 28.01
C ARG A 62 0.34 -5.44 27.51
N SER A 63 -0.87 -5.72 27.02
CA SER A 63 -1.21 -7.03 26.46
C SER A 63 -0.39 -7.39 25.21
N GLU A 64 0.04 -6.40 24.42
CA GLU A 64 0.92 -6.64 23.27
C GLU A 64 2.33 -7.01 23.74
N HIS A 65 2.82 -6.34 24.80
CA HIS A 65 4.09 -6.66 25.44
C HIS A 65 4.08 -8.07 26.05
N ASP A 66 3.05 -8.40 26.83
CA ASP A 66 2.92 -9.72 27.44
C ASP A 66 2.86 -10.85 26.38
N ALA A 67 2.15 -10.61 25.27
CA ALA A 67 2.07 -11.55 24.16
C ALA A 67 3.41 -11.68 23.41
N ALA A 68 4.11 -10.57 23.17
CA ALA A 68 5.42 -10.55 22.55
C ALA A 68 6.48 -11.26 23.40
N GLU A 69 6.51 -10.99 24.72
CA GLU A 69 7.39 -11.67 25.66
C GLU A 69 7.14 -13.19 25.66
N LYS A 70 5.88 -13.62 25.65
CA LYS A 70 5.56 -15.04 25.57
C LYS A 70 6.12 -15.68 24.29
N ILE A 71 5.95 -15.04 23.13
CA ILE A 71 6.50 -15.54 21.86
C ILE A 71 8.03 -15.66 21.93
N LEU A 72 8.71 -14.69 22.54
CA LEU A 72 10.17 -14.70 22.68
C LEU A 72 10.64 -15.81 23.62
N ARG A 73 10.00 -15.99 24.78
CA ARG A 73 10.27 -17.10 25.71
C ARG A 73 10.07 -18.48 25.07
N ASP A 74 9.02 -18.61 24.25
CA ASP A 74 8.69 -19.88 23.59
C ASP A 74 9.63 -20.18 22.40
N SER A 75 10.29 -19.17 21.82
CA SER A 75 11.12 -19.31 20.61
C SER A 75 12.62 -19.30 20.85
N ASP A 76 13.11 -18.64 21.89
CA ASP A 76 14.54 -18.50 22.17
C ASP A 76 14.93 -19.05 23.55
N THR A 77 15.81 -20.05 23.54
CA THR A 77 16.37 -20.66 24.76
C THR A 77 17.24 -19.71 25.58
N VAL A 78 17.68 -18.58 25.01
CA VAL A 78 18.60 -17.64 25.67
C VAL A 78 17.88 -16.44 26.29
N TYR A 79 16.57 -16.27 26.04
CA TYR A 79 15.80 -15.11 26.47
C TYR A 79 15.94 -14.79 27.97
N ASP A 80 15.89 -15.81 28.84
CA ASP A 80 15.98 -15.62 30.29
C ASP A 80 17.35 -15.10 30.76
N GLY A 81 18.41 -15.35 29.99
CA GLY A 81 19.78 -14.93 30.29
C GLY A 81 20.16 -13.54 29.77
N MET A 82 19.28 -12.87 29.01
CA MET A 82 19.52 -11.54 28.46
C MET A 82 19.39 -10.44 29.53
N ASP A 83 20.03 -9.30 29.31
CA ASP A 83 19.84 -8.12 30.15
C ASP A 83 18.46 -7.47 29.92
N GLU A 84 18.00 -6.67 30.89
CA GLU A 84 16.67 -6.05 30.82
C GLU A 84 16.51 -5.05 29.66
N GLY A 85 17.59 -4.41 29.22
CA GLY A 85 17.58 -3.52 28.06
C GLY A 85 17.43 -4.29 26.75
N GLU A 86 18.17 -5.38 26.59
CA GLU A 86 18.05 -6.30 25.43
C GLU A 86 16.65 -6.93 25.37
N LYS A 87 16.12 -7.41 26.50
CA LYS A 87 14.74 -7.93 26.58
C LYS A 87 13.73 -6.87 26.18
N SER A 88 13.82 -5.67 26.72
CA SER A 88 12.90 -4.57 26.41
C SER A 88 12.91 -4.24 24.91
N ARG A 89 14.09 -4.14 24.28
CA ARG A 89 14.21 -3.90 22.84
C ARG A 89 13.62 -5.05 22.01
N LEU A 90 13.88 -6.29 22.38
CA LEU A 90 13.36 -7.46 21.67
C LEU A 90 11.84 -7.57 21.78
N ILE A 91 11.27 -7.37 22.97
CA ILE A 91 9.82 -7.33 23.18
C ILE A 91 9.22 -6.28 22.25
N GLN A 92 9.80 -5.08 22.26
CA GLN A 92 9.31 -3.98 21.46
C GLN A 92 9.39 -4.24 19.95
N ALA A 93 10.49 -4.83 19.48
CA ALA A 93 10.61 -5.28 18.10
C ALA A 93 9.55 -6.33 17.75
N GLN A 94 9.34 -7.30 18.65
CA GLN A 94 8.38 -8.38 18.47
C GLN A 94 6.92 -7.86 18.45
N VAL A 95 6.59 -6.82 19.21
CA VAL A 95 5.28 -6.14 19.13
C VAL A 95 5.05 -5.64 17.70
N THR A 96 5.99 -4.91 17.12
CA THR A 96 5.86 -4.37 15.76
C THR A 96 5.75 -5.49 14.72
N LEU A 97 6.56 -6.56 14.84
CA LEU A 97 6.45 -7.72 13.94
C LEU A 97 5.09 -8.40 14.04
N THR A 98 4.55 -8.54 15.25
CA THR A 98 3.22 -9.12 15.49
C THR A 98 2.13 -8.27 14.85
N ARG A 99 2.22 -6.93 14.95
CA ARG A 99 1.29 -6.02 14.25
C ARG A 99 1.36 -6.18 12.73
N VAL A 100 2.55 -6.31 12.15
CA VAL A 100 2.71 -6.59 10.72
C VAL A 100 2.05 -7.92 10.34
N GLN A 101 2.26 -8.97 11.16
CA GLN A 101 1.72 -10.31 10.93
C GLN A 101 0.19 -10.34 11.04
N ASN A 102 -0.40 -9.60 11.98
CA ASN A 102 -1.85 -9.48 12.14
C ASN A 102 -2.56 -8.87 10.93
N GLN A 103 -1.82 -8.29 9.99
CA GLN A 103 -2.34 -7.70 8.76
C GLN A 103 -2.04 -8.55 7.51
N ALA A 104 -1.64 -9.82 7.67
CA ALA A 104 -1.27 -10.73 6.57
C ALA A 104 -2.30 -10.74 5.42
N GLU A 105 -3.58 -10.88 5.73
CA GLU A 105 -4.66 -10.92 4.72
C GLU A 105 -4.69 -9.65 3.85
N ARG A 106 -4.37 -8.48 4.42
CA ARG A 106 -4.34 -7.21 3.68
C ARG A 106 -3.13 -7.13 2.75
N TRP A 107 -2.01 -7.70 3.16
CA TRP A 107 -0.82 -7.81 2.32
C TRP A 107 -1.05 -8.80 1.17
N ASP A 108 -1.74 -9.90 1.41
CA ASP A 108 -2.10 -10.85 0.36
C ASP A 108 -3.04 -10.18 -0.67
N GLN A 109 -4.05 -9.43 -0.21
CA GLN A 109 -4.93 -8.64 -1.08
C GLN A 109 -4.15 -7.63 -1.94
N LEU A 110 -3.13 -6.99 -1.38
CA LEU A 110 -2.23 -6.10 -2.13
C LEU A 110 -1.48 -6.85 -3.22
N LEU A 111 -0.86 -7.99 -2.88
CA LEU A 111 -0.09 -8.77 -3.85
C LEU A 111 -0.96 -9.36 -4.96
N ASP A 112 -2.17 -9.78 -4.64
CA ASP A 112 -3.13 -10.34 -5.61
C ASP A 112 -3.60 -9.30 -6.65
N ILE A 113 -3.70 -8.03 -6.26
CA ILE A 113 -4.20 -6.97 -7.16
C ILE A 113 -3.11 -6.37 -8.05
N LEU A 114 -1.81 -6.47 -7.69
CA LEU A 114 -0.71 -5.88 -8.47
C LEU A 114 -0.68 -6.35 -9.93
N PRO A 115 -0.75 -7.66 -10.26
CA PRO A 115 -0.72 -8.11 -11.65
C PRO A 115 -1.90 -7.59 -12.48
N VAL A 116 -3.08 -7.51 -11.85
CA VAL A 116 -4.30 -7.00 -12.51
C VAL A 116 -4.19 -5.50 -12.74
N THR A 117 -3.61 -4.77 -11.79
CA THR A 117 -3.40 -3.32 -11.87
C THR A 117 -2.50 -2.99 -13.06
N LYS A 118 -1.35 -3.68 -13.17
CA LYS A 118 -0.43 -3.54 -14.29
C LYS A 118 -1.08 -3.84 -15.64
N ALA A 119 -1.95 -4.86 -15.69
CA ALA A 119 -2.61 -5.25 -16.94
C ALA A 119 -3.72 -4.27 -17.40
N VAL A 120 -4.35 -3.54 -16.48
CA VAL A 120 -5.55 -2.70 -16.76
C VAL A 120 -5.22 -1.22 -16.88
N PHE A 121 -4.22 -0.76 -16.14
CA PHE A 121 -3.77 0.62 -16.15
C PHE A 121 -2.41 0.69 -16.83
N ASP A 122 -1.32 0.57 -16.07
CA ASP A 122 0.07 0.59 -16.52
C ASP A 122 1.03 0.32 -15.35
N ASP A 123 2.34 0.49 -15.61
CA ASP A 123 3.42 0.34 -14.64
C ASP A 123 3.46 1.44 -13.57
N GLU A 124 2.91 2.63 -13.84
CA GLU A 124 3.00 3.76 -12.91
C GLU A 124 2.08 3.53 -11.71
N ILE A 125 0.84 3.13 -11.96
CA ILE A 125 -0.14 2.80 -10.92
C ILE A 125 0.32 1.55 -10.14
N GLU A 126 0.87 0.55 -10.81
CA GLU A 126 1.42 -0.64 -10.15
C GLU A 126 2.60 -0.29 -9.24
N LYS A 127 3.53 0.55 -9.71
CA LYS A 127 4.67 1.02 -8.89
C LYS A 127 4.20 1.81 -7.67
N ALA A 128 3.26 2.73 -7.85
CA ALA A 128 2.67 3.51 -6.75
C ALA A 128 2.02 2.59 -5.71
N LEU A 129 1.33 1.53 -6.14
CA LEU A 129 0.73 0.55 -5.24
C LEU A 129 1.77 -0.41 -4.61
N SER A 130 2.84 -0.74 -5.33
CA SER A 130 3.93 -1.57 -4.82
C SER A 130 4.75 -0.88 -3.71
N CYS A 131 4.67 0.45 -3.62
CA CYS A 131 5.39 1.21 -2.59
C CYS A 131 5.04 0.74 -1.17
N PHE A 132 3.77 0.40 -0.92
CA PHE A 132 3.33 -0.12 0.38
C PHE A 132 4.05 -1.41 0.76
N TRP A 133 4.30 -2.31 -0.20
CA TRP A 133 5.04 -3.54 0.04
C TRP A 133 6.52 -3.26 0.33
N LEU A 134 7.13 -2.33 -0.41
CA LEU A 134 8.51 -1.92 -0.18
C LEU A 134 8.68 -1.28 1.21
N GLN A 135 7.74 -0.41 1.61
CA GLN A 135 7.76 0.22 2.92
C GLN A 135 7.54 -0.80 4.05
N ARG A 136 6.65 -1.78 3.87
CA ARG A 136 6.54 -2.91 4.80
C ARG A 136 7.86 -3.65 4.94
N ALA A 137 8.53 -3.94 3.82
CA ALA A 137 9.81 -4.66 3.84
C ALA A 137 10.89 -3.85 4.57
N ALA A 138 10.96 -2.54 4.35
CA ALA A 138 11.86 -1.63 5.05
C ALA A 138 11.60 -1.63 6.56
N VAL A 139 10.35 -1.52 6.99
CA VAL A 139 9.95 -1.60 8.41
C VAL A 139 10.36 -2.93 9.01
N VAL A 140 10.03 -4.06 8.37
CA VAL A 140 10.39 -5.39 8.88
C VAL A 140 11.91 -5.57 8.99
N ALA A 141 12.67 -5.09 8.00
CA ALA A 141 14.13 -5.15 8.02
C ALA A 141 14.71 -4.29 9.16
N ALA A 142 14.17 -3.08 9.36
CA ALA A 142 14.61 -2.19 10.42
C ALA A 142 14.33 -2.78 11.81
N VAL A 143 13.12 -3.32 12.04
CA VAL A 143 12.74 -3.97 13.32
C VAL A 143 13.62 -5.17 13.63
N ARG A 144 13.89 -6.03 12.63
CA ARG A 144 14.77 -7.20 12.82
C ARG A 144 16.19 -6.78 13.14
N SER A 145 16.69 -5.74 12.48
CA SER A 145 18.01 -5.20 12.74
C SER A 145 18.09 -4.59 14.14
N TYR A 146 17.05 -3.88 14.56
CA TYR A 146 16.93 -3.29 15.90
C TYR A 146 17.00 -4.34 17.00
N GLY A 147 16.23 -5.43 16.88
CA GLY A 147 16.26 -6.54 17.83
C GLY A 147 17.57 -7.32 17.83
N ALA A 148 18.29 -7.37 16.70
CA ALA A 148 19.55 -8.11 16.58
C ALA A 148 20.77 -7.34 17.12
N ILE A 149 20.64 -6.05 17.47
CA ILE A 149 21.72 -5.27 18.07
C ILE A 149 21.93 -5.76 19.50
N LYS A 150 22.99 -6.56 19.68
CA LYS A 150 23.47 -7.00 20.99
C LYS A 150 24.02 -5.83 21.77
N ASP A 151 23.73 -5.77 23.06
CA ASP A 151 24.49 -4.92 23.97
C ASP A 151 25.85 -5.56 24.21
N THR A 152 26.83 -5.25 23.35
CA THR A 152 28.20 -5.78 23.45
C THR A 152 29.01 -5.17 24.59
N GLY A 153 28.36 -4.74 25.67
CA GLY A 153 28.96 -4.00 26.78
C GLY A 153 29.12 -2.50 26.50
N PRO A 154 29.80 -1.76 27.40
CA PRO A 154 30.06 -0.34 27.22
C PRO A 154 30.89 -0.10 25.96
N ALA A 155 30.56 0.96 25.21
CA ALA A 155 31.31 1.37 24.04
C ALA A 155 32.79 1.58 24.40
N ARG A 156 33.71 1.15 23.53
CA ARG A 156 35.16 1.29 23.79
C ARG A 156 35.62 2.74 23.61
N SER A 157 34.84 3.54 22.89
CA SER A 157 35.07 4.96 22.67
C SER A 157 33.76 5.75 22.62
N GLU A 158 33.84 7.07 22.81
CA GLU A 158 32.70 7.98 22.64
C GLU A 158 32.16 7.97 21.20
N GLU A 159 33.03 7.78 20.20
CA GLU A 159 32.62 7.68 18.80
C GLU A 159 31.81 6.41 18.51
N GLU A 160 32.20 5.27 19.09
CA GLU A 160 31.44 4.03 18.98
C GLU A 160 30.05 4.15 19.61
N ALA A 161 29.96 4.81 20.78
CA ALA A 161 28.68 5.09 21.42
C ALA A 161 27.78 5.94 20.52
N LYS A 162 28.32 7.04 19.97
CA LYS A 162 27.58 7.93 19.07
C LYS A 162 27.08 7.21 17.82
N ARG A 163 27.92 6.40 17.18
CA ARG A 163 27.53 5.62 15.99
C ARG A 163 26.43 4.60 16.30
N ARG A 164 26.50 3.94 17.45
CA ARG A 164 25.48 2.99 17.89
C ARG A 164 24.15 3.69 18.13
N ASP A 165 24.17 4.81 18.85
CA ASP A 165 22.98 5.61 19.13
C ASP A 165 22.35 6.16 17.84
N GLU A 166 23.18 6.64 16.90
CA GLU A 166 22.72 7.09 15.58
C GLU A 166 22.09 5.94 14.77
N THR A 167 22.70 4.76 14.80
CA THR A 167 22.15 3.57 14.13
C THR A 167 20.79 3.18 14.73
N LEU A 168 20.67 3.15 16.06
CA LEU A 168 19.41 2.85 16.74
C LEU A 168 18.33 3.87 16.39
N ARG A 169 18.66 5.17 16.43
CA ARG A 169 17.73 6.24 16.04
C ARG A 169 17.27 6.11 14.59
N ASN A 170 18.18 5.79 13.67
CA ASN A 170 17.83 5.61 12.25
C ASN A 170 16.89 4.42 12.04
N LEU A 171 17.12 3.30 12.76
CA LEU A 171 16.22 2.16 12.73
C LEU A 171 14.86 2.53 13.32
N GLU A 172 14.84 3.14 14.51
CA GLU A 172 13.64 3.59 15.21
C GLU A 172 12.79 4.52 14.34
N ARG A 173 13.38 5.51 13.65
CA ARG A 173 12.65 6.36 12.70
C ARG A 173 11.94 5.59 11.60
N THR A 174 12.52 4.49 11.14
CA THR A 174 11.93 3.69 10.06
C THR A 174 10.68 2.95 10.55
N PHE A 175 10.75 2.28 11.72
CA PHE A 175 9.65 1.43 12.18
C PHE A 175 8.75 2.04 13.23
N TRP A 176 9.13 3.16 13.84
CA TRP A 176 8.29 3.96 14.69
C TRP A 176 8.01 5.33 14.07
N ASP A 177 6.75 5.72 14.14
CA ASP A 177 6.32 7.10 13.98
C ASP A 177 6.75 7.87 15.23
N CYS A 178 8.05 8.13 15.32
CA CYS A 178 8.64 9.05 16.28
C CYS A 178 8.60 10.45 15.65
N SER A 179 7.43 10.99 15.37
CA SER A 179 7.29 12.38 14.92
C SER A 179 7.64 13.33 16.08
N VAL A 180 8.94 13.45 16.34
CA VAL A 180 9.55 14.61 16.99
C VAL A 180 10.06 15.49 15.85
N PRO A 181 9.38 16.60 15.52
CA PRO A 181 9.86 17.54 14.50
C PRO A 181 11.30 17.95 14.81
N PRO A 182 12.19 18.15 13.81
CA PRO A 182 11.87 18.49 12.41
C PRO A 182 12.29 17.44 11.34
N GLU A 183 12.48 16.18 11.72
CA GLU A 183 13.05 15.18 10.79
C GLU A 183 12.01 14.61 9.81
N VAL A 184 12.44 14.37 8.57
CA VAL A 184 11.59 13.85 7.49
C VAL A 184 11.38 12.34 7.69
N ASP A 185 10.11 11.92 7.76
CA ASP A 185 9.73 10.51 7.77
C ASP A 185 9.68 9.97 6.34
N GLU A 186 10.77 9.32 5.91
CA GLU A 186 10.90 8.75 4.56
C GLU A 186 9.81 7.73 4.22
N VAL A 187 9.32 6.98 5.22
CA VAL A 187 8.29 5.96 5.04
C VAL A 187 6.93 6.63 4.81
N GLU A 188 6.57 7.61 5.64
CA GLU A 188 5.32 8.36 5.45
C GLU A 188 5.35 9.19 4.16
N GLU A 189 6.47 9.81 3.82
CA GLU A 189 6.65 10.53 2.55
C GLU A 189 6.44 9.61 1.35
N ALA A 190 7.08 8.44 1.32
CA ALA A 190 6.93 7.48 0.24
C ALA A 190 5.49 6.94 0.10
N ILE A 191 4.80 6.70 1.23
CA ILE A 191 3.39 6.29 1.22
C ILE A 191 2.50 7.41 0.67
N ASN A 192 2.70 8.64 1.14
CA ASN A 192 1.89 9.79 0.72
C ASN A 192 2.14 10.14 -0.75
N ALA A 193 3.38 10.02 -1.23
CA ALA A 193 3.71 10.17 -2.65
C ALA A 193 3.01 9.10 -3.50
N GLY A 194 3.05 7.82 -3.07
CA GLY A 194 2.33 6.75 -3.76
C GLY A 194 0.82 7.00 -3.83
N ILE A 195 0.21 7.46 -2.74
CA ILE A 195 -1.21 7.82 -2.70
C ILE A 195 -1.53 9.00 -3.60
N ALA A 196 -0.67 10.03 -3.62
CA ALA A 196 -0.87 11.19 -4.49
C ALA A 196 -0.88 10.79 -5.97
N THR A 197 0.04 9.92 -6.39
CA THR A 197 0.05 9.36 -7.75
C THR A 197 -1.23 8.57 -8.04
N LEU A 198 -1.68 7.71 -7.11
CA LEU A 198 -2.92 6.96 -7.28
C LEU A 198 -4.15 7.88 -7.39
N ASP A 199 -4.20 8.94 -6.58
CA ASP A 199 -5.28 9.92 -6.59
C ASP A 199 -5.33 10.70 -7.92
N GLU A 200 -4.16 11.12 -8.42
CA GLU A 200 -4.03 11.84 -9.70
C GLU A 200 -4.55 11.00 -10.87
N GLU A 201 -4.18 9.72 -10.92
CA GLU A 201 -4.51 8.84 -12.05
C GLU A 201 -5.91 8.20 -11.95
N LEU A 202 -6.32 7.75 -10.76
CA LEU A 202 -7.53 6.94 -10.59
C LEU A 202 -8.79 7.77 -10.31
N LEU A 203 -8.68 8.89 -9.59
CA LEU A 203 -9.86 9.73 -9.29
C LEU A 203 -10.57 10.26 -10.55
N PRO A 204 -9.86 10.70 -11.61
CA PRO A 204 -10.52 11.12 -12.85
C PRO A 204 -11.35 10.00 -13.48
N ILE A 205 -10.93 8.74 -13.39
CA ILE A 205 -11.66 7.59 -13.94
C ILE A 205 -12.99 7.42 -13.20
N ILE A 206 -12.96 7.49 -11.87
CA ILE A 206 -14.13 7.35 -10.99
C ILE A 206 -15.10 8.54 -11.16
N ARG A 207 -14.55 9.76 -11.18
CA ARG A 207 -15.33 11.01 -11.25
C ARG A 207 -15.93 11.26 -12.63
N LYS A 208 -15.22 10.92 -13.73
CA LYS A 208 -15.77 11.04 -15.08
C LYS A 208 -16.91 10.05 -15.33
N GLY A 209 -16.93 8.89 -14.66
CA GLY A 209 -18.07 7.97 -14.66
C GLY A 209 -19.36 8.59 -14.11
N HIS A 210 -19.25 9.53 -13.16
CA HIS A 210 -20.38 10.26 -12.57
C HIS A 210 -20.75 11.55 -13.34
N GLY A 211 -19.94 11.94 -14.33
CA GLY A 211 -19.99 13.25 -14.99
C GLY A 211 -20.77 13.32 -16.30
N ARG A 212 -21.63 12.33 -16.62
CA ARG A 212 -22.47 12.36 -17.83
C ARG A 212 -23.85 12.99 -17.59
N SER A 213 -23.89 14.16 -16.93
CA SER A 213 -25.02 15.11 -17.05
C SER A 213 -24.68 16.50 -16.51
N ARG A 214 -23.69 17.19 -17.10
CA ARG A 214 -23.77 18.66 -17.25
C ARG A 214 -23.29 19.05 -18.64
N SER A 215 -24.24 18.93 -19.56
CA SER A 215 -24.30 19.60 -20.85
C SER A 215 -23.70 21.01 -20.82
N ARG A 216 -22.82 21.26 -21.81
CA ARG A 216 -22.81 22.45 -22.69
C ARG A 216 -23.63 23.65 -22.19
N LYS A 217 -22.94 24.72 -21.80
CA LYS A 217 -23.26 26.11 -22.22
C LYS A 217 -22.15 27.05 -21.77
N LYS A 218 -21.11 27.18 -22.59
CA LYS A 218 -20.36 28.43 -22.75
C LYS A 218 -19.86 28.50 -24.20
N GLU A 219 -20.81 28.52 -25.12
CA GLU A 219 -20.57 29.17 -26.41
C GLU A 219 -21.08 30.60 -26.28
N GLY A 220 -20.18 31.55 -26.52
CA GLY A 220 -20.48 32.86 -27.10
C GLY A 220 -21.34 33.82 -26.27
N ILE A 221 -20.68 34.68 -25.50
CA ILE A 221 -21.08 36.09 -25.46
C ILE A 221 -19.85 36.87 -25.90
N LYS A 222 -19.95 37.42 -27.11
CA LYS A 222 -19.10 38.51 -27.62
C LYS A 222 -19.52 39.80 -26.94
#